data_AF-H2Y936-F1
#
_entry.id   AF-H2Y936-F1
#
_cell.length_a   1.000
_cell.length_b   1.000
_cell.length_c   1.000
_cell.angle_alpha   90.00
_cell.angle_beta   90.00
_cell.angle_gamma   90.00
#
_symmetry.space_group_name_H-M   'P 1'
#
loop_
_entity.id
_entity.type
_entity.pdbx_description
1 polymer ?
#
loop_
_entity_poly.entity_id
_entity_poly.type
_entity_poly.pdbx_seq_one_letter_code
_entity_poly.pdbx_strand_id
1 'polypeptide(L)'
;VKIIQGYVSTQVLHVCWKEFLDALQHNVTNLEDIYCRHAEYVHKCVLRCLLTPKAQAVLNLILDALKCILRFHLQLRTPKSCSFRSLKHSYLEFARISNFLYRVVVKLVEKGYQPHLENFLVRLNFNGFYKT
;
A
#
# COMPACT_ATOMS: atom_id res chain seq x y z
N VAL A 1 0.62 -7.52 6.52
CA VAL A 1 -0.53 -6.59 6.67
C VAL A 1 -0.17 -5.31 7.42
N LYS A 2 0.37 -5.38 8.65
CA LYS A 2 0.66 -4.18 9.48
C LYS A 2 1.46 -3.07 8.79
N ILE A 3 2.48 -3.44 8.00
CA ILE A 3 3.31 -2.47 7.27
C ILE A 3 2.49 -1.65 6.25
N ILE A 4 1.66 -2.32 5.44
CA ILE A 4 0.81 -1.68 4.42
C ILE A 4 -0.21 -0.77 5.10
N GLN A 5 -0.87 -1.26 6.14
CA GLN A 5 -1.85 -0.47 6.90
C GLN A 5 -1.18 0.76 7.53
N GLY A 6 -0.03 0.60 8.20
CA GLY A 6 0.71 1.69 8.81
C GLY A 6 1.18 2.72 7.78
N TYR A 7 1.61 2.28 6.60
CA TYR A 7 1.95 3.18 5.49
C TYR A 7 0.75 4.02 5.05
N VAL A 8 -0.40 3.40 4.76
CA VAL A 8 -1.62 4.12 4.34
C VAL A 8 -2.08 5.10 5.43
N SER A 9 -2.14 4.65 6.69
CA SER A 9 -2.51 5.51 7.81
C SER A 9 -1.58 6.71 7.95
N THR A 10 -0.25 6.52 7.88
CA THR A 10 0.69 7.66 7.94
C THR A 10 0.49 8.61 6.76
N GLN A 11 0.49 8.08 5.53
CA GLN A 11 0.46 8.92 4.32
C GLN A 11 -0.84 9.71 4.16
N VAL A 12 -1.98 9.11 4.50
CA VAL A 12 -3.30 9.71 4.31
C VAL A 12 -3.70 10.53 5.52
N LEU A 13 -3.77 9.91 6.70
CA LEU A 13 -4.35 10.55 7.90
C LEU A 13 -3.44 11.65 8.47
N HIS A 14 -2.13 11.53 8.27
CA HIS A 14 -1.19 12.51 8.80
C HIS A 14 -0.62 13.41 7.70
N VAL A 15 0.03 12.84 6.68
CA VAL A 15 0.76 13.67 5.70
C VAL A 15 -0.20 14.45 4.78
N CYS A 16 -1.18 13.81 4.13
CA CYS A 16 -2.14 14.52 3.28
C CYS A 16 -2.95 15.56 4.07
N TRP A 17 -3.41 15.19 5.26
CA TRP A 17 -4.20 16.07 6.11
C TRP A 17 -3.41 17.32 6.53
N LYS A 18 -2.15 17.13 6.97
CA LYS A 18 -1.30 18.25 7.35
C LYS A 18 -1.01 19.19 6.17
N GLU A 19 -0.71 18.66 4.99
CA GLU A 19 -0.53 19.46 3.77
C GLU A 19 -1.79 20.26 3.41
N PHE A 20 -2.97 19.65 3.59
CA PHE A 20 -4.23 20.34 3.32
C PHE A 20 -4.50 21.47 4.31
N LEU A 21 -4.29 21.24 5.61
CA LEU A 21 -4.42 22.29 6.63
C LEU A 21 -3.48 23.48 6.37
N ASP A 22 -2.23 23.20 6.03
CA ASP A 22 -1.24 24.22 5.69
C ASP A 22 -1.67 25.03 4.44
N ALA A 23 -2.18 24.34 3.41
CA ALA A 23 -2.71 25.00 2.22
C ALA A 23 -3.95 25.85 2.51
N LEU A 24 -4.83 25.43 3.43
CA LEU A 24 -5.98 26.22 3.86
C LEU A 24 -5.55 27.47 4.65
N GLN A 25 -4.50 27.38 5.46
CA GLN A 25 -4.01 28.50 6.27
C GLN A 25 -3.30 29.57 5.45
N HIS A 26 -2.55 29.17 4.41
CA HIS A 26 -1.65 30.07 3.70
C HIS A 26 -2.10 30.44 2.28
N ASN A 27 -2.92 29.61 1.64
CA ASN A 27 -3.13 29.70 0.20
C ASN A 27 -4.61 29.75 -0.22
N VAL A 28 -5.47 30.26 0.66
CA VAL A 28 -6.91 30.41 0.43
C VAL A 28 -7.34 31.85 0.73
N THR A 29 -7.95 32.48 -0.26
CA THR A 29 -8.48 33.87 -0.16
C THR A 29 -9.98 33.93 -0.41
N ASN A 30 -10.54 32.92 -1.07
CA ASN A 30 -11.94 32.86 -1.46
C ASN A 30 -12.48 31.42 -1.43
N LEU A 31 -13.79 31.27 -1.68
CA LEU A 31 -14.47 29.97 -1.63
C LEU A 31 -14.01 29.00 -2.73
N GLU A 32 -13.65 29.51 -3.92
CA GLU A 32 -13.15 28.69 -5.02
C GLU A 32 -11.79 28.07 -4.68
N ASP A 33 -10.93 28.84 -3.99
CA ASP A 33 -9.65 28.32 -3.50
C ASP A 33 -9.88 27.14 -2.54
N ILE A 34 -10.86 27.23 -1.63
CA ILE A 34 -11.21 26.13 -0.71
C ILE A 34 -11.60 24.88 -1.49
N TYR A 35 -12.48 25.02 -2.50
CA TYR A 35 -12.92 23.92 -3.33
C TYR A 35 -11.74 23.26 -4.05
N CYS A 36 -10.90 24.06 -4.70
CA CYS A 36 -9.70 23.59 -5.41
C CYS A 36 -8.75 22.84 -4.47
N ARG A 37 -8.44 23.40 -3.29
CA ARG A 37 -7.54 22.75 -2.32
C ARG A 37 -8.10 21.44 -1.77
N HIS A 38 -9.41 21.38 -1.55
CA HIS A 38 -10.05 20.15 -1.12
C HIS A 38 -10.01 19.07 -2.22
N ALA A 39 -10.27 19.44 -3.48
CA ALA A 39 -10.16 18.53 -4.62
C ALA A 39 -8.73 17.98 -4.77
N GLU A 40 -7.72 18.84 -4.64
CA GLU A 40 -6.30 18.44 -4.63
C GLU A 40 -5.99 17.47 -3.49
N TYR A 41 -6.48 17.75 -2.28
CA TYR A 41 -6.32 16.87 -1.11
C TYR A 41 -6.89 15.48 -1.37
N VAL A 42 -8.14 15.39 -1.85
CA VAL A 42 -8.77 14.10 -2.17
C VAL A 42 -7.98 13.36 -3.25
N HIS A 43 -7.55 14.06 -4.30
CA HIS A 43 -6.75 13.47 -5.38
C HIS A 43 -5.42 12.91 -4.85
N LYS A 44 -4.71 13.65 -3.99
CA LYS A 44 -3.49 13.19 -3.32
C LYS A 44 -3.75 11.96 -2.45
N CYS A 45 -4.84 11.91 -1.69
CA CYS A 45 -5.21 10.75 -0.89
C CYS A 45 -5.39 9.50 -1.74
N VAL A 46 -6.13 9.59 -2.85
CA VAL A 46 -6.34 8.47 -3.79
C VAL A 46 -5.01 7.98 -4.38
N LEU A 47 -4.14 8.92 -4.77
CA LEU A 47 -2.79 8.64 -5.26
C LEU A 47 -1.94 7.89 -4.23
N ARG A 48 -1.89 8.37 -2.98
CA ARG A 48 -1.07 7.76 -1.91
C ARG A 48 -1.59 6.41 -1.44
N CYS A 49 -2.90 6.17 -1.55
CA CYS A 49 -3.53 4.87 -1.35
C CYS A 49 -3.26 3.86 -2.47
N LEU A 50 -2.56 4.25 -3.55
CA LEU A 50 -2.29 3.40 -4.71
C LEU A 50 -3.57 2.93 -5.42
N LEU A 51 -4.62 3.74 -5.36
CA LEU A 51 -5.93 3.46 -5.95
C LEU A 51 -6.08 4.03 -7.37
N THR A 52 -4.98 4.37 -8.02
CA THR A 52 -5.00 4.92 -9.38
C THR A 52 -4.74 3.85 -10.44
N PRO A 53 -5.20 4.06 -11.69
CA PRO A 53 -4.97 3.11 -12.78
C PRO A 53 -3.48 2.77 -12.99
N LYS A 54 -2.59 3.76 -12.80
CA LYS A 54 -1.13 3.56 -12.93
C LYS A 54 -0.55 2.67 -11.81
N ALA A 55 -1.19 2.62 -10.63
CA ALA A 55 -0.79 1.78 -9.51
C ALA A 55 -1.59 0.45 -9.42
N GLN A 56 -2.48 0.19 -10.37
CA GLN A 56 -3.40 -0.96 -10.36
C GLN A 56 -2.68 -2.30 -10.20
N ALA A 57 -1.51 -2.46 -10.82
CA ALA A 57 -0.71 -3.68 -10.69
C ALA A 57 -0.28 -3.94 -9.24
N VAL A 58 0.10 -2.89 -8.49
CA VAL A 58 0.46 -2.99 -7.08
C VAL A 58 -0.76 -3.30 -6.23
N LEU A 59 -1.88 -2.63 -6.49
CA LEU A 59 -3.14 -2.88 -5.78
C LEU A 59 -3.59 -4.33 -5.93
N ASN A 60 -3.57 -4.88 -7.15
CA ASN A 60 -3.94 -6.26 -7.42
C ASN A 60 -3.06 -7.25 -6.62
N LEU A 61 -1.74 -7.00 -6.54
CA LEU A 61 -0.83 -7.84 -5.75
C LEU A 61 -1.10 -7.77 -4.25
N ILE A 62 -1.45 -6.58 -3.73
CA ILE A 62 -1.86 -6.42 -2.33
C ILE A 62 -3.14 -7.22 -2.07
N LEU A 63 -4.14 -7.12 -2.96
CA LEU A 63 -5.40 -7.87 -2.84
C LEU A 63 -5.17 -9.38 -2.89
N ASP A 64 -4.31 -9.86 -3.79
CA ASP A 64 -4.00 -11.28 -3.89
C ASP A 64 -3.24 -11.79 -2.66
N ALA A 65 -2.33 -10.98 -2.11
CA ALA A 65 -1.69 -11.29 -0.83
C ALA A 65 -2.70 -11.39 0.33
N LEU A 66 -3.68 -10.47 0.39
CA LEU A 66 -4.75 -10.50 1.40
C LEU A 66 -5.65 -11.73 1.24
N LYS A 67 -6.06 -12.08 0.02
CA LYS A 67 -6.81 -13.32 -0.26
C LYS A 67 -6.04 -14.57 0.18
N CYS A 68 -4.74 -14.60 -0.08
CA CYS A 68 -3.87 -15.71 0.35
C CYS A 68 -3.81 -15.83 1.88
N ILE A 69 -3.69 -14.71 2.60
CA ILE A 69 -3.73 -14.66 4.07
C ILE A 69 -5.08 -15.19 4.59
N LEU A 70 -6.20 -14.76 4.01
CA LEU A 70 -7.53 -15.22 4.40
C LEU A 70 -7.69 -16.73 4.18
N ARG A 71 -7.20 -17.25 3.04
CA ARG A 71 -7.18 -18.69 2.75
C ARG A 71 -6.38 -19.47 3.78
N PHE A 72 -5.17 -19.00 4.10
CA PHE A 72 -4.31 -19.61 5.12
C PHE A 72 -4.99 -19.66 6.49
N HIS A 73 -5.63 -18.55 6.90
CA HIS A 73 -6.38 -18.48 8.15
C HIS A 73 -7.57 -19.44 8.20
N LEU A 74 -8.31 -19.57 7.09
CA LEU A 74 -9.42 -20.50 6.99
C LEU A 74 -8.96 -21.97 7.10
N GLN A 75 -7.84 -22.30 6.44
CA GLN A 75 -7.23 -23.63 6.54
C GLN A 75 -6.88 -23.94 8.01
N LEU A 76 -6.21 -23.03 8.72
CA LEU A 76 -5.87 -23.20 10.14
C LEU A 76 -7.09 -23.43 11.04
N ARG A 77 -8.21 -22.75 10.77
CA ARG A 77 -9.43 -22.86 11.58
C ARG A 77 -10.28 -24.09 11.30
N THR A 78 -10.06 -24.79 10.19
CA THR A 78 -10.90 -25.93 9.80
C THR A 78 -10.14 -27.25 9.94
N PRO A 79 -10.38 -28.03 11.03
CA PRO A 79 -9.54 -29.17 11.42
C PRO A 79 -9.50 -30.31 10.39
N LYS A 80 -10.49 -30.41 9.49
CA LYS A 80 -10.56 -31.45 8.44
C LYS A 80 -9.91 -31.05 7.09
N SER A 81 -9.64 -29.76 6.86
CA SER A 81 -9.06 -29.26 5.60
C SER A 81 -7.56 -28.97 5.70
N CYS A 82 -7.02 -29.05 6.92
CA CYS A 82 -5.71 -28.56 7.28
C CYS A 82 -4.64 -29.65 7.13
N SER A 83 -4.19 -29.87 5.90
CA SER A 83 -2.96 -30.63 5.69
C SER A 83 -1.76 -29.68 5.80
N PHE A 84 -0.66 -30.13 6.40
CA PHE A 84 0.58 -29.36 6.38
C PHE A 84 0.99 -28.98 4.95
N ARG A 85 0.68 -29.84 3.97
CA ARG A 85 0.91 -29.60 2.55
C ARG A 85 0.16 -28.39 2.02
N SER A 86 -1.14 -28.25 2.34
CA SER A 86 -1.96 -27.11 1.88
C SER A 86 -1.56 -25.81 2.56
N LEU A 87 -1.22 -25.84 3.85
CA LEU A 87 -0.66 -24.68 4.55
C LEU A 87 0.67 -24.23 3.97
N LYS A 88 1.59 -25.17 3.73
CA LYS A 88 2.90 -24.90 3.11
C LYS A 88 2.72 -24.29 1.71
N HIS A 89 1.77 -24.79 0.93
CA HIS A 89 1.46 -24.25 -0.39
C HIS A 89 0.99 -22.79 -0.32
N SER A 90 0.01 -22.48 0.53
CA SER A 90 -0.48 -21.11 0.76
C SER A 90 0.66 -20.18 1.23
N TYR A 91 1.53 -20.66 2.11
CA TYR A 91 2.71 -19.88 2.55
C TYR A 91 3.67 -19.56 1.40
N LEU A 92 4.00 -20.54 0.56
CA LEU A 92 4.89 -20.34 -0.59
C LEU A 92 4.26 -19.42 -1.65
N GLU A 93 2.95 -19.53 -1.86
CA GLU A 93 2.18 -18.63 -2.73
C GLU A 93 2.28 -17.19 -2.22
N PHE A 94 2.05 -16.96 -0.92
CA PHE A 94 2.22 -15.66 -0.29
C PHE A 94 3.65 -15.13 -0.45
N ALA A 95 4.67 -15.95 -0.19
CA ALA A 95 6.07 -15.56 -0.31
C ALA A 95 6.40 -15.11 -1.75
N ARG A 96 5.88 -15.82 -2.76
CA ARG A 96 6.04 -15.47 -4.18
C ARG A 96 5.38 -14.12 -4.51
N ILE A 97 4.14 -13.92 -4.06
CA ILE A 97 3.40 -12.65 -4.25
C ILE A 97 4.16 -11.51 -3.57
N SER A 98 4.65 -11.71 -2.35
CA SER A 98 5.35 -10.69 -1.56
C SER A 98 6.68 -10.27 -2.21
N ASN A 99 7.45 -11.22 -2.73
CA ASN A 99 8.68 -10.91 -3.48
C ASN A 99 8.37 -10.16 -4.78
N PHE A 100 7.34 -10.59 -5.50
CA PHE A 100 6.93 -9.90 -6.73
C PHE A 100 6.42 -8.48 -6.46
N LEU A 101 5.63 -8.28 -5.40
CA LEU A 101 5.20 -6.97 -4.92
C LEU A 101 6.41 -6.05 -4.67
N TYR A 102 7.41 -6.53 -3.93
CA TYR A 102 8.65 -5.79 -3.69
C TYR A 102 9.30 -5.36 -5.01
N ARG A 103 9.51 -6.29 -5.95
CA ARG A 103 10.12 -6.00 -7.25
C ARG A 103 9.34 -4.97 -8.07
N VAL A 104 8.01 -5.04 -8.06
CA VAL A 104 7.17 -4.07 -8.77
C VAL A 104 7.27 -2.68 -8.13
N VAL A 105 7.27 -2.60 -6.81
CA VAL A 105 7.41 -1.32 -6.09
C VAL A 105 8.79 -0.70 -6.35
N VAL A 106 9.87 -1.49 -6.33
CA VAL A 106 11.22 -1.02 -6.71
C VAL A 106 11.20 -0.38 -8.11
N LYS A 107 10.67 -1.09 -9.11
CA LYS A 107 10.59 -0.56 -10.48
C LYS A 107 9.77 0.72 -10.62
N LEU A 108 8.72 0.88 -9.80
CA LEU A 108 7.92 2.11 -9.80
C LEU A 108 8.68 3.28 -9.20
N VAL A 109 9.45 3.04 -8.13
CA VAL A 109 10.34 4.03 -7.51
C VAL A 109 11.45 4.43 -8.49
N GLU A 110 12.14 3.48 -9.12
CA GLU A 110 13.21 3.74 -10.10
C GLU A 110 12.73 4.57 -11.30
N LYS A 111 11.46 4.43 -11.69
CA LYS A 111 10.83 5.21 -12.75
C LYS A 111 10.34 6.60 -12.31
N GLY A 112 10.57 6.98 -11.06
CA GLY A 112 10.16 8.27 -10.50
C GLY A 112 8.64 8.44 -10.38
N TYR A 113 7.87 7.34 -10.24
CA TYR A 113 6.40 7.43 -10.22
C TYR A 113 5.89 8.33 -9.09
N GLN A 114 6.34 8.10 -7.84
CA GLN A 114 5.93 8.87 -6.66
C GLN A 114 6.99 8.83 -5.53
N PRO A 115 7.37 9.98 -4.94
CA PRO A 115 8.40 10.03 -3.89
C PRO A 115 8.02 9.26 -2.62
N HIS A 116 6.75 9.24 -2.24
CA HIS A 116 6.30 8.54 -1.04
C HIS A 116 6.42 7.01 -1.13
N LEU A 117 6.60 6.44 -2.32
CA LEU A 117 6.84 5.02 -2.50
C LEU A 117 8.22 4.59 -2.01
N GLU A 118 9.20 5.50 -1.95
CA GLU A 118 10.51 5.21 -1.34
C GLU A 118 10.35 4.87 0.14
N ASN A 119 9.54 5.68 0.85
CA ASN A 119 9.20 5.42 2.26
C ASN A 119 8.45 4.08 2.42
N PHE A 120 7.60 3.72 1.47
CA PHE A 120 6.94 2.41 1.48
C PHE A 120 7.95 1.28 1.30
N LEU A 121 8.87 1.41 0.35
CA LEU A 121 9.90 0.42 0.04
C LEU A 121 10.83 0.15 1.23
N VAL A 122 11.28 1.22 1.90
CA VAL A 122 12.11 1.13 3.11
C VAL A 122 11.37 0.36 4.21
N ARG A 123 10.10 0.66 4.45
CA ARG A 123 9.30 -0.05 5.46
C ARG A 123 9.07 -1.51 5.08
N LEU A 124 8.93 -1.81 3.78
CA LEU A 124 8.68 -3.16 3.28
C LEU A 124 9.93 -4.04 3.40
N ASN A 125 11.12 -3.49 3.19
CA ASN A 125 12.40 -4.22 3.21
C ASN A 125 13.36 -3.75 4.31
N PHE A 126 12.83 -3.29 5.46
CA PHE A 126 13.65 -2.68 6.53
C PHE A 126 14.81 -3.57 6.99
N ASN A 127 14.57 -4.89 7.11
CA ASN A 127 15.58 -5.87 7.53
C ASN A 127 16.38 -6.46 6.37
N GLY A 128 16.21 -5.99 5.13
CA GLY A 128 16.84 -6.60 3.95
C GLY A 128 16.31 -8.00 3.62
N PHE A 129 15.08 -8.33 4.02
CA PHE A 129 14.44 -9.62 3.77
C PHE A 129 14.34 -9.99 2.28
N TYR A 130 14.13 -9.01 1.41
CA TYR A 130 13.99 -9.20 -0.04
C TYR A 130 15.31 -9.00 -0.79
N LYS A 131 16.47 -9.08 -0.10
CA LYS A 131 17.77 -9.06 -0.78
C LYS A 131 17.85 -10.20 -1.81
N THR A 132 18.47 -9.88 -2.94
CA THR A 132 18.89 -10.85 -3.96
C THR A 132 20.28 -11.34 -3.59
#